data_AF-A0AAX1C9C4-F1
#
_entry.id   AF-A0AAX1C9C4-F1
#
_cell.length_a   1.000
_cell.length_b   1.000
_cell.length_c   1.000
_cell.angle_alpha   90.00
_cell.angle_beta   90.00
_cell.angle_gamma   90.00
#
_symmetry.space_group_name_H-M   'P 1'
#
loop_
_entity.id
_entity.type
_entity.pdbx_description
1 polymer ?
#
loop_
_entity_poly.entity_id
_entity_poly.type
_entity_poly.pdbx_seq_one_letter_code
_entity_poly.pdbx_strand_id
1 'polypeptide(L)'
;MHKKLFVRAITVAGLFSPAMTFAAGIGSDARNDAMGGTGVASSHYGSAALTNPALLTKAQASDNVSLILPSVGVVVSDPDKVEDKFDRIKTSWDSIKDLLNSSSGITNPLLRRLALQQGISSFQSLRGELNSINNARAYGDAAASTVVAVPNDTLPFAVVVKGWGVANARAVVTDRDLAYLDSVAAGAAIPTAADLNNFTSRAEGAGALVTEYGVAMAKAFSIAGQPVSVGITPKLQRIDTYNYIASINNYSTSDFRNSEFKKSSSGANLDLGFSTDLTSRWSAGLVAQNLIGRRIDTKEVQGIQRTFHLRPQVTAGTAWSTETLTLATDIDLTPASGFDSEKKNQYAGVGAEYRVLSWAQLRVGYRANVRDSDKNLVTAGLGLSPFGVHLDLTGMVGTESKHTYGAAAKLSFTF
;
A
#
# COMPACT_ATOMS: atom_id res chain seq x y z
N MET A 1 29.65 -14.68 11.03
CA MET A 1 28.95 -14.02 9.90
C MET A 1 27.41 -14.11 9.97
N HIS A 2 26.78 -14.31 11.14
CA HIS A 2 25.31 -14.56 11.25
C HIS A 2 24.59 -13.78 12.38
N LYS A 3 24.84 -12.47 12.53
CA LYS A 3 24.12 -11.62 13.51
C LYS A 3 23.48 -10.34 12.95
N LYS A 4 23.57 -10.06 11.63
CA LYS A 4 23.02 -8.84 11.02
C LYS A 4 21.64 -8.99 10.36
N LEU A 5 21.15 -10.21 10.07
CA LEU A 5 19.81 -10.37 9.47
C LEU A 5 18.65 -10.17 10.46
N PHE A 6 18.79 -10.60 11.72
CA PHE A 6 17.69 -10.55 12.70
C PHE A 6 17.36 -9.14 13.23
N VAL A 7 18.26 -8.16 13.06
CA VAL A 7 18.07 -6.78 13.53
C VAL A 7 17.37 -5.90 12.47
N ARG A 8 17.60 -6.17 11.18
CA ARG A 8 16.97 -5.39 10.08
C ARG A 8 15.45 -5.61 9.98
N ALA A 9 14.93 -6.76 10.42
CA ALA A 9 13.48 -6.99 10.53
C ALA A 9 12.80 -6.14 11.64
N ILE A 10 13.55 -5.68 12.65
CA ILE A 10 13.02 -4.98 13.82
C ILE A 10 13.11 -3.44 13.68
N THR A 11 13.94 -2.93 12.77
CA THR A 11 14.04 -1.46 12.57
C THR A 11 12.78 -0.90 11.90
N VAL A 12 12.12 -1.67 11.04
CA VAL A 12 10.76 -1.38 10.55
C VAL A 12 9.69 -1.63 11.64
N ALA A 13 9.97 -2.49 12.64
CA ALA A 13 9.07 -2.72 13.78
C ALA A 13 9.12 -1.63 14.86
N GLY A 14 10.03 -0.64 14.77
CA GLY A 14 10.01 0.60 15.58
C GLY A 14 8.84 1.56 15.29
N LEU A 15 7.85 1.10 14.51
CA LEU A 15 6.64 1.82 14.11
C LEU A 15 5.39 1.50 14.98
N PHE A 16 5.55 0.70 16.05
CA PHE A 16 4.48 0.37 17.01
C PHE A 16 4.90 0.86 18.41
N SER A 17 4.17 1.71 19.16
CA SER A 17 2.75 2.12 19.16
C SER A 17 2.61 3.57 19.71
N PRO A 18 1.44 4.25 19.69
CA PRO A 18 0.14 3.89 19.13
C PRO A 18 -0.30 4.87 18.03
N ALA A 19 0.27 4.73 16.83
CA ALA A 19 -0.22 5.41 15.62
C ALA A 19 -0.08 4.43 14.46
N MET A 20 -1.00 3.47 14.40
CA MET A 20 -0.98 2.39 13.41
C MET A 20 -0.95 3.01 12.01
N THR A 21 0.17 2.82 11.30
CA THR A 21 0.43 3.47 10.02
C THR A 21 0.06 2.48 8.91
N PHE A 22 -0.97 2.83 8.15
CA PHE A 22 -1.71 1.95 7.25
C PHE A 22 -1.67 2.46 5.80
N ALA A 23 -1.69 1.54 4.83
CA ALA A 23 -1.80 1.78 3.39
C ALA A 23 -2.82 0.80 2.68
N ALA A 24 -2.78 0.38 1.39
CA ALA A 24 -3.95 -0.25 0.72
C ALA A 24 -3.80 -1.60 -0.03
N GLY A 25 -4.56 -2.59 0.44
CA GLY A 25 -5.67 -3.14 -0.35
C GLY A 25 -6.99 -2.46 0.08
N ILE A 26 -8.09 -2.62 -0.66
CA ILE A 26 -9.39 -2.02 -0.30
C ILE A 26 -10.01 -2.78 0.89
N GLY A 27 -9.51 -2.51 2.10
CA GLY A 27 -9.87 -3.27 3.29
C GLY A 27 -9.20 -4.64 3.23
N SER A 28 -8.31 -4.91 4.18
CA SER A 28 -7.71 -6.24 4.26
C SER A 28 -8.80 -7.27 4.49
N ASP A 29 -8.81 -8.32 3.65
CA ASP A 29 -9.48 -9.57 3.97
C ASP A 29 -8.51 -10.68 3.59
N ALA A 30 -7.88 -11.28 4.60
CA ALA A 30 -6.81 -12.24 4.37
C ALA A 30 -7.19 -13.42 3.47
N ARG A 31 -8.48 -13.83 3.42
CA ARG A 31 -8.95 -14.88 2.50
C ARG A 31 -8.93 -14.39 1.06
N ASN A 32 -9.51 -13.23 0.79
CA ASN A 32 -9.56 -12.66 -0.57
C ASN A 32 -8.16 -12.27 -1.05
N ASP A 33 -7.33 -11.74 -0.15
CA ASP A 33 -5.91 -11.45 -0.36
C ASP A 33 -5.11 -12.71 -0.77
N ALA A 34 -5.36 -13.88 -0.17
CA ALA A 34 -4.76 -15.15 -0.58
C ALA A 34 -5.15 -15.57 -2.01
N MET A 35 -6.30 -15.09 -2.48
CA MET A 35 -6.95 -15.40 -3.76
C MET A 35 -6.62 -14.35 -4.85
N GLY A 36 -5.46 -13.68 -4.76
CA GLY A 36 -5.07 -12.63 -5.70
C GLY A 36 -5.88 -11.33 -5.56
N GLY A 37 -6.53 -11.13 -4.40
CA GLY A 37 -7.45 -10.01 -4.15
C GLY A 37 -8.87 -10.23 -4.68
N THR A 38 -9.20 -11.41 -5.21
CA THR A 38 -10.55 -11.71 -5.71
C THR A 38 -11.56 -11.88 -4.57
N GLY A 39 -12.75 -11.32 -4.75
CA GLY A 39 -13.80 -11.30 -3.74
C GLY A 39 -15.16 -10.78 -4.19
N VAL A 40 -15.27 -10.11 -5.35
CA VAL A 40 -16.51 -9.42 -5.81
C VAL A 40 -17.67 -10.39 -6.03
N ALA A 41 -17.40 -11.65 -6.36
CA ALA A 41 -18.40 -12.72 -6.52
C ALA A 41 -18.20 -13.91 -5.54
N SER A 42 -17.10 -13.95 -4.80
CA SER A 42 -16.65 -15.10 -4.00
C SER A 42 -16.47 -14.84 -2.50
N SER A 43 -16.67 -13.60 -2.02
CA SER A 43 -16.53 -13.30 -0.58
C SER A 43 -17.62 -13.97 0.26
N HIS A 44 -17.25 -14.36 1.48
CA HIS A 44 -18.21 -14.73 2.51
C HIS A 44 -19.07 -13.53 2.91
N TYR A 45 -20.33 -13.75 3.34
CA TYR A 45 -21.24 -12.66 3.71
C TYR A 45 -20.65 -11.76 4.82
N GLY A 46 -19.92 -12.35 5.78
CA GLY A 46 -19.22 -11.62 6.85
C GLY A 46 -18.17 -10.62 6.36
N SER A 47 -17.62 -10.81 5.17
CA SER A 47 -16.67 -9.90 4.52
C SER A 47 -17.31 -9.00 3.44
N ALA A 48 -18.61 -9.15 3.16
CA ALA A 48 -19.29 -8.48 2.06
C ALA A 48 -19.19 -6.94 2.12
N ALA A 49 -19.19 -6.35 3.33
CA ALA A 49 -19.04 -4.91 3.52
C ALA A 49 -17.64 -4.35 3.16
N LEU A 50 -16.63 -5.21 2.97
CA LEU A 50 -15.29 -4.82 2.52
C LEU A 50 -15.17 -4.85 0.99
N THR A 51 -15.83 -5.83 0.36
CA THR A 51 -15.75 -6.09 -1.09
C THR A 51 -17.00 -5.67 -1.84
N ASN A 52 -18.08 -6.45 -1.77
CA ASN A 52 -19.33 -6.23 -2.48
C ASN A 52 -20.53 -6.40 -1.53
N PRO A 53 -21.24 -5.31 -1.16
CA PRO A 53 -22.31 -5.38 -0.15
C PRO A 53 -23.47 -6.29 -0.57
N ALA A 54 -23.69 -6.53 -1.88
CA ALA A 54 -24.74 -7.43 -2.34
C ALA A 54 -24.56 -8.89 -1.85
N LEU A 55 -23.33 -9.27 -1.48
CA LEU A 55 -23.04 -10.60 -0.94
C LEU A 55 -23.57 -10.80 0.50
N LEU A 56 -24.08 -9.77 1.17
CA LEU A 56 -24.79 -9.92 2.45
C LEU A 56 -26.02 -10.83 2.33
N THR A 57 -26.66 -10.92 1.15
CA THR A 57 -27.80 -11.82 0.93
C THR A 57 -27.38 -13.28 0.63
N LYS A 58 -26.08 -13.61 0.72
CA LYS A 58 -25.56 -14.97 0.51
C LYS A 58 -25.44 -15.76 1.82
N ALA A 59 -25.77 -15.14 2.95
CA ALA A 59 -25.95 -15.83 4.21
C ALA A 59 -27.07 -16.88 4.11
N GLN A 60 -26.85 -18.05 4.68
CA GLN A 60 -27.81 -19.15 4.77
C GLN A 60 -28.71 -18.98 6.00
N ALA A 61 -29.84 -19.69 6.06
CA ALA A 61 -30.76 -19.64 7.21
C ALA A 61 -30.14 -20.16 8.53
N SER A 62 -29.00 -20.87 8.46
CA SER A 62 -28.21 -21.32 9.60
C SER A 62 -27.00 -20.43 9.92
N ASP A 63 -26.80 -19.34 9.18
CA ASP A 63 -25.69 -18.41 9.40
C ASP A 63 -26.08 -17.38 10.46
N ASN A 64 -25.25 -17.28 11.50
CA ASN A 64 -25.48 -16.36 12.61
C ASN A 64 -24.70 -15.04 12.44
N VAL A 65 -24.47 -14.28 13.52
CA VAL A 65 -23.73 -13.02 13.44
C VAL A 65 -22.26 -13.31 13.15
N SER A 66 -21.69 -12.63 12.14
CA SER A 66 -20.27 -12.73 11.79
C SER A 66 -19.51 -11.49 12.22
N LEU A 67 -18.38 -11.69 12.88
CA LEU A 67 -17.57 -10.64 13.52
C LEU A 67 -16.10 -10.78 13.10
N ILE A 68 -15.54 -9.77 12.43
CA ILE A 68 -14.13 -9.70 12.01
C ILE A 68 -13.34 -8.79 12.97
N LEU A 69 -12.31 -9.32 13.65
CA LEU A 69 -11.57 -8.61 14.72
C LEU A 69 -10.04 -8.77 14.65
N PRO A 70 -9.35 -7.67 14.30
CA PRO A 70 -9.47 -7.05 12.98
C PRO A 70 -8.89 -7.98 11.90
N SER A 71 -9.20 -7.73 10.63
CA SER A 71 -8.28 -8.14 9.56
C SER A 71 -7.23 -7.06 9.34
N VAL A 72 -5.99 -7.47 9.12
CA VAL A 72 -4.86 -6.59 8.81
C VAL A 72 -4.05 -7.18 7.66
N GLY A 73 -3.61 -6.34 6.73
CA GLY A 73 -2.81 -6.69 5.58
C GLY A 73 -1.71 -5.67 5.38
N VAL A 74 -0.56 -6.08 4.84
CA VAL A 74 0.61 -5.24 4.57
C VAL A 74 1.29 -5.75 3.29
N VAL A 75 1.66 -4.84 2.40
CA VAL A 75 2.56 -5.05 1.26
C VAL A 75 3.58 -3.92 1.28
N VAL A 76 4.85 -4.24 1.09
CA VAL A 76 5.94 -3.27 0.97
C VAL A 76 6.77 -3.65 -0.25
N SER A 77 7.17 -2.65 -1.03
CA SER A 77 7.94 -2.79 -2.26
C SER A 77 9.07 -1.79 -2.29
N ASP A 78 10.31 -2.29 -2.32
CA ASP A 78 11.51 -1.47 -2.54
C ASP A 78 12.39 -2.08 -3.63
N PRO A 79 11.93 -2.12 -4.90
CA PRO A 79 12.67 -2.73 -6.02
C PRO A 79 14.09 -2.16 -6.14
N ASP A 80 14.22 -0.87 -5.89
CA ASP A 80 15.43 -0.08 -6.03
C ASP A 80 16.38 -0.11 -4.82
N LYS A 81 15.96 -0.65 -3.67
CA LYS A 81 16.68 -0.54 -2.39
C LYS A 81 16.94 0.92 -1.99
N VAL A 82 15.89 1.73 -2.03
CA VAL A 82 15.86 3.14 -1.66
C VAL A 82 16.47 3.35 -0.27
N GLU A 83 16.17 2.50 0.72
CA GLU A 83 16.76 2.60 2.07
C GLU A 83 18.29 2.41 2.04
N ASP A 84 18.79 1.29 1.49
CA ASP A 84 20.23 1.05 1.38
C ASP A 84 20.94 2.13 0.52
N LYS A 85 20.26 2.74 -0.46
CA LYS A 85 20.80 3.85 -1.28
C LYS A 85 20.92 5.15 -0.46
N PHE A 86 19.91 5.51 0.32
CA PHE A 86 19.98 6.68 1.21
C PHE A 86 21.10 6.54 2.25
N ASP A 87 21.28 5.36 2.85
CA ASP A 87 22.38 5.08 3.80
C ASP A 87 23.76 5.33 3.17
N ARG A 88 23.97 4.93 1.90
CA ARG A 88 25.25 5.14 1.20
C ARG A 88 25.47 6.60 0.78
N ILE A 89 24.41 7.32 0.41
CA ILE A 89 24.47 8.78 0.18
C ILE A 89 24.89 9.49 1.46
N LYS A 90 24.23 9.19 2.59
CA LYS A 90 24.54 9.77 3.90
C LYS A 90 25.98 9.48 4.32
N THR A 91 26.43 8.23 4.20
CA THR A 91 27.81 7.83 4.51
C THR A 91 28.84 8.59 3.65
N SER A 92 28.57 8.74 2.35
CA SER A 92 29.44 9.49 1.43
C SER A 92 29.42 10.99 1.75
N TRP A 93 28.28 11.53 2.15
CA TRP A 93 28.10 12.92 2.54
C TRP A 93 28.86 13.28 3.82
N ASP A 94 28.72 12.47 4.87
CA ASP A 94 29.42 12.68 6.14
C ASP A 94 30.94 12.59 5.94
N SER A 95 31.42 11.66 5.10
CA SER A 95 32.84 11.57 4.71
C SER A 95 33.36 12.85 4.05
N ILE A 96 32.58 13.48 3.16
CA ILE A 96 32.93 14.75 2.52
C ILE A 96 32.89 15.90 3.54
N LYS A 97 31.90 15.91 4.44
CA LYS A 97 31.76 16.93 5.48
C LYS A 97 32.96 16.92 6.43
N ASP A 98 33.42 15.75 6.86
CA ASP A 98 34.59 15.62 7.72
C ASP A 98 35.87 16.09 7.03
N LEU A 99 36.08 15.73 5.75
CA LEU A 99 37.17 16.25 4.92
C LEU A 99 37.14 17.79 4.80
N LEU A 100 35.97 18.38 4.57
CA LEU A 100 35.81 19.84 4.45
C LEU A 100 36.05 20.54 5.79
N ASN A 101 35.64 19.94 6.90
CA ASN A 101 35.91 20.44 8.25
C ASN A 101 37.42 20.39 8.55
N SER A 102 38.09 19.27 8.29
CA SER A 102 39.54 19.10 8.50
C SER A 102 40.40 20.03 7.64
N SER A 103 39.91 20.46 6.48
CA SER A 103 40.60 21.40 5.57
C SER A 103 40.18 22.87 5.73
N SER A 104 39.26 23.17 6.65
CA SER A 104 38.68 24.52 6.83
C SER A 104 39.70 25.58 7.29
N GLY A 105 40.69 25.18 8.10
CA GLY A 105 41.76 26.07 8.57
C GLY A 105 42.85 26.38 7.53
N ILE A 106 42.82 25.76 6.35
CA ILE A 106 43.86 25.93 5.32
C ILE A 106 43.48 27.10 4.40
N THR A 107 43.99 28.29 4.70
CA THR A 107 43.68 29.53 3.94
C THR A 107 44.35 29.61 2.57
N ASN A 108 45.46 28.90 2.35
CA ASN A 108 46.16 28.88 1.05
C ASN A 108 45.42 27.95 0.06
N PRO A 109 44.95 28.44 -1.11
CA PRO A 109 44.17 27.63 -2.05
C PRO A 109 44.89 26.40 -2.61
N LEU A 110 46.21 26.46 -2.81
CA LEU A 110 47.00 25.34 -3.34
C LEU A 110 47.16 24.24 -2.28
N LEU A 111 47.48 24.61 -1.04
CA LEU A 111 47.56 23.66 0.07
C LEU A 111 46.19 23.05 0.40
N ARG A 112 45.11 23.84 0.32
CA ARG A 112 43.73 23.36 0.52
C ARG A 112 43.33 22.37 -0.58
N ARG A 113 43.66 22.65 -1.85
CA ARG A 113 43.46 21.73 -2.97
C ARG A 113 44.23 20.42 -2.79
N LEU A 114 45.48 20.46 -2.32
CA LEU A 114 46.27 19.26 -2.03
C LEU A 114 45.68 18.43 -0.89
N ALA A 115 45.21 19.07 0.20
CA ALA A 115 44.54 18.39 1.30
C ALA A 115 43.22 17.70 0.86
N LEU A 116 42.45 18.35 -0.03
CA LEU A 116 41.20 17.81 -0.58
C LEU A 116 41.42 16.69 -1.61
N GLN A 117 42.62 16.56 -2.19
CA GLN A 117 42.92 15.55 -3.21
C GLN A 117 42.69 14.11 -2.71
N GLN A 118 42.93 13.84 -1.43
CA GLN A 118 42.70 12.52 -0.82
C GLN A 118 41.21 12.15 -0.71
N GLY A 119 40.31 13.14 -0.74
CA GLY A 119 38.86 12.93 -0.63
C GLY A 119 38.10 12.98 -1.96
N ILE A 120 38.78 13.11 -3.11
CA ILE A 120 38.14 13.08 -4.44
C ILE A 120 37.31 11.82 -4.63
N SER A 121 37.77 10.68 -4.11
CA SER A 121 37.04 9.40 -4.09
C SER A 121 35.67 9.51 -3.39
N SER A 122 35.56 10.27 -2.30
CA SER A 122 34.27 10.48 -1.60
C SER A 122 33.28 11.27 -2.45
N PHE A 123 33.73 12.29 -3.20
CA PHE A 123 32.90 13.02 -4.16
C PHE A 123 32.46 12.14 -5.34
N GLN A 124 33.35 11.30 -5.86
CA GLN A 124 33.02 10.31 -6.90
C GLN A 124 32.01 9.27 -6.41
N SER A 125 32.16 8.77 -5.18
CA SER A 125 31.19 7.87 -4.54
C SER A 125 29.82 8.55 -4.38
N LEU A 126 29.77 9.78 -3.82
CA LEU A 126 28.51 10.52 -3.69
C LEU A 126 27.83 10.71 -5.07
N ARG A 127 28.60 11.05 -6.11
CA ARG A 127 28.06 11.16 -7.48
C ARG A 127 27.45 9.84 -7.96
N GLY A 128 28.17 8.74 -7.78
CA GLY A 128 27.70 7.40 -8.16
C GLY A 128 26.42 7.02 -7.44
N GLU A 129 26.34 7.27 -6.12
CA GLU A 129 25.17 6.98 -5.31
C GLU A 129 23.96 7.86 -5.67
N LEU A 130 24.17 9.17 -5.89
CA LEU A 130 23.14 10.09 -6.40
C LEU A 130 22.61 9.63 -7.77
N ASN A 131 23.50 9.26 -8.70
CA ASN A 131 23.07 8.71 -9.99
C ASN A 131 22.29 7.39 -9.83
N SER A 132 22.67 6.55 -8.85
CA SER A 132 21.99 5.27 -8.58
C SER A 132 20.60 5.42 -7.95
N ILE A 133 20.36 6.48 -7.17
CA ILE A 133 19.06 6.76 -6.53
C ILE A 133 18.15 7.60 -7.43
N ASN A 134 18.65 8.19 -8.52
CA ASN A 134 17.84 9.02 -9.38
C ASN A 134 16.65 8.23 -9.95
N ASN A 135 15.43 8.74 -9.76
CA ASN A 135 14.15 8.07 -10.05
C ASN A 135 13.85 6.77 -9.28
N ALA A 136 14.68 6.37 -8.31
CA ALA A 136 14.44 5.21 -7.47
C ALA A 136 13.15 5.37 -6.65
N ARG A 137 12.38 4.27 -6.49
CA ARG A 137 11.05 4.28 -5.86
C ARG A 137 10.88 3.15 -4.85
N ALA A 138 10.23 3.49 -3.74
CA ALA A 138 9.65 2.53 -2.81
C ALA A 138 8.17 2.89 -2.57
N TYR A 139 7.33 1.88 -2.34
CA TYR A 139 5.94 2.07 -1.96
C TYR A 139 5.47 1.04 -0.92
N GLY A 140 4.42 1.37 -0.18
CA GLY A 140 3.84 0.51 0.84
C GLY A 140 2.32 0.64 0.93
N ASP A 141 1.67 -0.49 1.26
CA ASP A 141 0.24 -0.75 1.16
C ASP A 141 -0.27 -1.68 2.30
N ALA A 142 -0.78 -1.12 3.41
CA ALA A 142 -1.20 -1.84 4.62
C ALA A 142 -2.63 -1.57 5.17
N ALA A 143 -3.66 -2.33 4.81
CA ALA A 143 -5.04 -2.06 5.25
C ALA A 143 -5.43 -2.74 6.58
N ALA A 144 -6.42 -2.21 7.27
CA ALA A 144 -7.04 -2.82 8.47
C ALA A 144 -8.57 -2.65 8.47
N SER A 145 -9.30 -3.64 8.98
CA SER A 145 -10.76 -3.55 9.06
C SER A 145 -11.41 -4.41 10.16
N THR A 146 -12.55 -3.93 10.64
CA THR A 146 -13.50 -4.65 11.50
C THR A 146 -14.88 -4.60 10.86
N VAL A 147 -15.58 -5.73 10.87
CA VAL A 147 -16.93 -5.88 10.34
C VAL A 147 -17.78 -6.62 11.34
N VAL A 148 -19.02 -6.19 11.52
CA VAL A 148 -20.08 -6.95 12.18
C VAL A 148 -21.20 -7.12 11.16
N ALA A 149 -21.40 -8.34 10.66
CA ALA A 149 -22.46 -8.68 9.71
C ALA A 149 -23.57 -9.45 10.42
N VAL A 150 -24.81 -9.02 10.21
CA VAL A 150 -26.03 -9.57 10.81
C VAL A 150 -26.94 -10.06 9.68
N PRO A 151 -26.95 -11.37 9.40
CA PRO A 151 -27.95 -12.00 8.54
C PRO A 151 -29.37 -11.75 9.06
N ASN A 152 -30.32 -11.58 8.14
CA ASN A 152 -31.76 -11.70 8.39
C ASN A 152 -32.51 -11.83 7.06
N ASP A 153 -33.78 -12.26 7.10
CA ASP A 153 -34.57 -12.61 5.92
C ASP A 153 -35.05 -11.42 5.07
N THR A 154 -34.86 -10.17 5.52
CA THR A 154 -35.54 -8.99 4.91
C THR A 154 -34.58 -7.94 4.36
N LEU A 155 -33.54 -7.61 5.12
CA LEU A 155 -32.52 -6.62 4.83
C LEU A 155 -31.26 -6.95 5.67
N PRO A 156 -30.48 -8.00 5.31
CA PRO A 156 -29.20 -8.27 5.96
C PRO A 156 -28.29 -7.05 5.88
N PHE A 157 -27.61 -6.76 6.99
CA PHE A 157 -26.80 -5.55 7.13
C PHE A 157 -25.44 -5.86 7.77
N ALA A 158 -24.49 -4.95 7.58
CA ALA A 158 -23.20 -5.00 8.24
C ALA A 158 -22.71 -3.61 8.62
N VAL A 159 -22.14 -3.47 9.82
CA VAL A 159 -21.37 -2.28 10.21
C VAL A 159 -19.91 -2.55 9.90
N VAL A 160 -19.26 -1.62 9.19
CA VAL A 160 -17.86 -1.72 8.79
C VAL A 160 -17.07 -0.49 9.26
N VAL A 161 -15.92 -0.75 9.88
CA VAL A 161 -14.88 0.24 10.14
C VAL A 161 -13.62 -0.22 9.41
N LYS A 162 -13.09 0.63 8.53
CA LYS A 162 -12.02 0.26 7.60
C LYS A 162 -11.00 1.39 7.48
N GLY A 163 -9.73 1.07 7.67
CA GLY A 163 -8.60 1.96 7.41
C GLY A 163 -7.76 1.41 6.26
N TRP A 164 -7.47 2.25 5.28
CA TRP A 164 -6.46 1.98 4.26
C TRP A 164 -5.77 3.28 3.90
N GLY A 165 -4.63 3.24 3.24
CA GLY A 165 -3.91 4.43 2.80
C GLY A 165 -3.03 4.14 1.59
N VAL A 166 -2.03 4.95 1.31
CA VAL A 166 -0.92 4.64 0.40
C VAL A 166 0.31 5.36 0.92
N ALA A 167 1.51 4.80 0.74
CA ALA A 167 2.76 5.52 0.98
C ALA A 167 3.73 5.30 -0.18
N ASN A 168 4.38 6.37 -0.65
CA ASN A 168 5.46 6.31 -1.61
C ASN A 168 6.64 7.19 -1.18
N ALA A 169 7.84 6.77 -1.57
CA ALA A 169 9.06 7.54 -1.48
C ALA A 169 9.78 7.50 -2.83
N ARG A 170 10.36 8.64 -3.23
CA ARG A 170 11.21 8.75 -4.41
C ARG A 170 12.35 9.74 -4.15
N ALA A 171 13.48 9.54 -4.81
CA ALA A 171 14.54 10.55 -4.84
C ALA A 171 14.49 11.33 -6.16
N VAL A 172 14.73 12.64 -6.07
CA VAL A 172 14.90 13.53 -7.22
C VAL A 172 16.32 14.11 -7.13
N VAL A 173 17.14 13.77 -8.12
CA VAL A 173 18.53 14.24 -8.23
C VAL A 173 18.62 15.26 -9.35
N THR A 174 19.40 16.32 -9.17
CA THR A 174 19.53 17.40 -10.15
C THR A 174 20.83 17.32 -10.92
N ASP A 175 20.78 17.63 -12.22
CA ASP A 175 21.96 17.67 -13.08
C ASP A 175 22.98 18.72 -12.61
N ARG A 176 22.51 19.78 -11.94
CA ARG A 176 23.34 20.80 -11.28
C ARG A 176 24.27 20.18 -10.23
N ASP A 177 23.70 19.38 -9.33
CA ASP A 177 24.47 18.79 -8.23
C ASP A 177 25.44 17.72 -8.77
N LEU A 178 25.01 16.94 -9.77
CA LEU A 178 25.87 15.98 -10.47
C LEU A 178 27.04 16.67 -11.19
N ALA A 179 26.79 17.76 -11.93
CA ALA A 179 27.81 18.54 -12.62
C ALA A 179 28.77 19.25 -11.66
N TYR A 180 28.29 19.70 -10.50
CA TYR A 180 29.15 20.20 -9.44
C TYR A 180 30.11 19.10 -8.93
N LEU A 181 29.62 17.89 -8.68
CA LEU A 181 30.47 16.76 -8.27
C LEU A 181 31.49 16.37 -9.36
N ASP A 182 31.14 16.43 -10.64
CA ASP A 182 32.10 16.29 -11.75
C ASP A 182 33.19 17.36 -11.69
N SER A 183 32.81 18.62 -11.47
CA SER A 183 33.76 19.74 -11.43
C SER A 183 34.76 19.60 -10.27
N VAL A 184 34.33 19.03 -9.14
CA VAL A 184 35.22 18.70 -8.01
C VAL A 184 36.12 17.51 -8.36
N ALA A 185 35.57 16.44 -8.94
CA ALA A 185 36.33 15.24 -9.31
C ALA A 185 37.38 15.50 -10.40
N ALA A 186 37.10 16.42 -11.33
CA ALA A 186 38.04 16.90 -12.35
C ALA A 186 39.07 17.92 -11.80
N GLY A 187 38.95 18.34 -10.53
CA GLY A 187 39.79 19.39 -9.94
C GLY A 187 39.55 20.78 -10.55
N ALA A 188 38.40 21.04 -11.19
CA ALA A 188 38.03 22.37 -11.64
C ALA A 188 37.54 23.24 -10.47
N ALA A 189 36.68 22.69 -9.61
CA ALA A 189 36.18 23.35 -8.39
C ALA A 189 36.99 22.99 -7.14
N ILE A 190 37.04 23.91 -6.17
CA ILE A 190 37.57 23.66 -4.82
C ILE A 190 36.37 23.69 -3.86
N PRO A 191 35.87 22.52 -3.40
CA PRO A 191 34.61 22.43 -2.67
C PRO A 191 34.63 23.16 -1.31
N THR A 192 33.48 23.68 -0.89
CA THR A 192 33.25 24.25 0.44
C THR A 192 32.05 23.60 1.13
N ALA A 193 31.91 23.81 2.44
CA ALA A 193 30.72 23.38 3.18
C ALA A 193 29.44 24.12 2.73
N ALA A 194 29.57 25.37 2.23
CA ALA A 194 28.45 26.13 1.70
C ALA A 194 27.93 25.53 0.38
N ASP A 195 28.81 25.02 -0.47
CA ASP A 195 28.43 24.38 -1.74
C ASP A 195 27.61 23.10 -1.47
N LEU A 196 28.01 22.30 -0.48
CA LEU A 196 27.23 21.13 -0.03
C LEU A 196 25.84 21.53 0.47
N ASN A 197 25.74 22.58 1.27
CA ASN A 197 24.45 23.07 1.77
C ASN A 197 23.53 23.63 0.66
N ASN A 198 24.07 23.92 -0.52
CA ASN A 198 23.34 24.43 -1.69
C ASN A 198 22.86 23.33 -2.66
N PHE A 199 23.01 22.05 -2.31
CA PHE A 199 22.47 20.93 -3.12
C PHE A 199 20.94 21.01 -3.19
N THR A 200 20.41 20.70 -4.36
CA THR A 200 18.98 20.81 -4.69
C THR A 200 18.31 19.44 -4.90
N SER A 201 19.11 18.38 -4.90
CA SER A 201 18.69 16.99 -4.84
C SER A 201 18.02 16.67 -3.51
N ARG A 202 16.91 15.95 -3.56
CA ARG A 202 15.99 15.78 -2.44
C ARG A 202 15.33 14.42 -2.38
N ALA A 203 15.04 13.99 -1.16
CA ALA A 203 14.11 12.92 -0.86
C ALA A 203 12.69 13.47 -0.84
N GLU A 204 11.77 12.77 -1.49
CA GLU A 204 10.35 13.13 -1.53
C GLU A 204 9.51 11.94 -1.05
N GLY A 205 8.68 12.15 -0.03
CA GLY A 205 7.73 11.17 0.46
C GLY A 205 6.30 11.71 0.46
N ALA A 206 5.34 10.87 0.09
CA ALA A 206 3.93 11.21 0.10
C ALA A 206 3.10 10.05 0.66
N GLY A 207 2.11 10.37 1.49
CA GLY A 207 1.24 9.36 2.08
C GLY A 207 -0.20 9.84 2.21
N ALA A 208 -1.16 8.93 2.10
CA ALA A 208 -2.56 9.18 2.41
C ALA A 208 -3.10 8.08 3.31
N LEU A 209 -4.06 8.41 4.17
CA LEU A 209 -4.79 7.48 5.03
C LEU A 209 -6.28 7.83 4.95
N VAL A 210 -7.08 6.89 4.48
CA VAL A 210 -8.54 6.93 4.37
C VAL A 210 -9.13 6.04 5.47
N THR A 211 -9.88 6.65 6.37
CA THR A 211 -10.68 5.95 7.39
C THR A 211 -12.15 6.03 7.02
N GLU A 212 -12.83 4.89 6.98
CA GLU A 212 -14.22 4.74 6.56
C GLU A 212 -15.05 4.13 7.70
N TYR A 213 -16.24 4.69 7.91
CA TYR A 213 -17.28 4.16 8.78
C TYR A 213 -18.54 3.98 7.93
N GLY A 214 -18.95 2.74 7.70
CA GLY A 214 -20.03 2.41 6.77
C GLY A 214 -21.08 1.49 7.39
N VAL A 215 -22.31 1.59 6.86
CA VAL A 215 -23.37 0.61 7.12
C VAL A 215 -23.78 0.03 5.78
N ALA A 216 -23.36 -1.20 5.52
CA ALA A 216 -23.75 -1.96 4.34
C ALA A 216 -25.12 -2.62 4.58
N MET A 217 -25.98 -2.61 3.56
CA MET A 217 -27.28 -3.30 3.56
C MET A 217 -27.50 -3.90 2.19
N ALA A 218 -28.18 -5.05 2.09
CA ALA A 218 -28.52 -5.63 0.80
C ALA A 218 -29.89 -6.29 0.76
N LYS A 219 -30.43 -6.42 -0.44
CA LYS A 219 -31.72 -7.09 -0.69
C LYS A 219 -31.66 -7.88 -2.00
N ALA A 220 -32.25 -9.08 -1.98
CA ALA A 220 -32.44 -9.91 -3.16
C ALA A 220 -33.77 -9.56 -3.85
N PHE A 221 -33.74 -9.59 -5.17
CA PHE A 221 -34.89 -9.38 -6.06
C PHE A 221 -34.92 -10.50 -7.10
N SER A 222 -36.10 -10.77 -7.68
CA SER A 222 -36.20 -11.58 -8.89
C SER A 222 -36.40 -10.65 -10.08
N ILE A 223 -35.44 -10.65 -11.01
CA ILE A 223 -35.47 -9.82 -12.22
C ILE A 223 -35.45 -10.79 -13.42
N ALA A 224 -36.50 -10.76 -14.24
CA ALA A 224 -36.68 -11.68 -15.36
C ALA A 224 -36.50 -13.18 -14.99
N GLY A 225 -36.90 -13.56 -13.77
CA GLY A 225 -36.76 -14.92 -13.25
C GLY A 225 -35.39 -15.26 -12.64
N GLN A 226 -34.41 -14.36 -12.70
CA GLN A 226 -33.08 -14.55 -12.12
C GLN A 226 -32.95 -13.89 -10.74
N PRO A 227 -32.29 -14.53 -9.76
CA PRO A 227 -32.00 -13.92 -8.47
C PRO A 227 -30.90 -12.86 -8.62
N VAL A 228 -31.24 -11.60 -8.34
CA VAL A 228 -30.32 -10.46 -8.39
C VAL A 228 -30.33 -9.76 -7.04
N SER A 229 -29.18 -9.76 -6.37
CA SER A 229 -28.95 -9.05 -5.12
C SER A 229 -28.37 -7.68 -5.40
N VAL A 230 -28.91 -6.66 -4.72
CA VAL A 230 -28.43 -5.28 -4.75
C VAL A 230 -28.02 -4.90 -3.33
N GLY A 231 -26.82 -4.34 -3.17
CA GLY A 231 -26.29 -3.85 -1.91
C GLY A 231 -25.89 -2.39 -1.98
N ILE A 232 -26.01 -1.68 -0.86
CA ILE A 232 -25.60 -0.28 -0.71
C ILE A 232 -24.76 -0.13 0.57
N THR A 233 -23.74 0.74 0.53
CA THR A 233 -22.96 1.12 1.73
C THR A 233 -22.80 2.64 1.78
N PRO A 234 -23.78 3.39 2.34
CA PRO A 234 -23.52 4.74 2.80
C PRO A 234 -22.39 4.74 3.84
N LYS A 235 -21.43 5.66 3.69
CA LYS A 235 -20.26 5.76 4.57
C LYS A 235 -19.79 7.18 4.82
N LEU A 236 -19.24 7.41 6.01
CA LEU A 236 -18.47 8.60 6.36
C LEU A 236 -16.98 8.30 6.18
N GLN A 237 -16.24 9.23 5.57
CA GLN A 237 -14.83 9.08 5.26
C GLN A 237 -14.01 10.25 5.77
N ARG A 238 -12.92 9.95 6.47
CA ARG A 238 -11.83 10.89 6.77
C ARG A 238 -10.63 10.57 5.89
N ILE A 239 -10.05 11.57 5.24
CA ILE A 239 -8.83 11.43 4.45
C ILE A 239 -7.74 12.32 5.05
N ASP A 240 -6.64 11.70 5.45
CA ASP A 240 -5.47 12.34 6.03
C ASP A 240 -4.29 12.21 5.06
N THR A 241 -3.80 13.33 4.52
CA THR A 241 -2.68 13.35 3.56
C THR A 241 -1.42 13.93 4.18
N TYR A 242 -0.27 13.38 3.79
CA TYR A 242 1.08 13.64 4.29
C TYR A 242 2.00 13.97 3.12
N ASN A 243 2.86 14.98 3.28
CA ASN A 243 3.87 15.39 2.30
C ASN A 243 5.16 15.74 3.04
N TYR A 244 6.23 15.03 2.76
CA TYR A 244 7.55 15.24 3.34
C TYR A 244 8.56 15.45 2.22
N ILE A 245 9.33 16.54 2.32
CA ILE A 245 10.38 16.90 1.39
C ILE A 245 11.61 17.25 2.23
N ALA A 246 12.73 16.57 1.98
CA ALA A 246 13.98 16.78 2.69
C ALA A 246 15.16 16.78 1.71
N SER A 247 16.21 17.55 2.00
CA SER A 247 17.48 17.47 1.27
C SER A 247 18.01 16.02 1.31
N ILE A 248 18.58 15.54 0.20
CA ILE A 248 18.85 14.10 0.00
C ILE A 248 19.85 13.50 1.01
N ASN A 249 20.64 14.35 1.66
CA ASN A 249 21.60 14.07 2.72
C ASN A 249 21.01 14.10 4.14
N ASN A 250 19.85 14.75 4.32
CA ASN A 250 19.20 14.99 5.61
C ASN A 250 17.82 14.31 5.70
N TYR A 251 17.61 13.26 4.91
CA TYR A 251 16.42 12.42 5.03
C TYR A 251 16.44 11.68 6.36
N SER A 252 15.40 11.87 7.19
CA SER A 252 15.16 11.08 8.40
C SER A 252 13.73 10.56 8.43
N THR A 253 13.58 9.24 8.49
CA THR A 253 12.28 8.56 8.53
C THR A 253 11.46 8.89 9.79
N SER A 254 12.07 9.51 10.81
CA SER A 254 11.40 9.97 12.05
C SER A 254 10.40 11.10 11.82
N ASP A 255 10.69 12.00 10.88
CA ASP A 255 10.09 13.35 10.86
C ASP A 255 8.72 13.35 10.18
N PHE A 256 8.41 12.29 9.43
CA PHE A 256 7.12 12.03 8.79
C PHE A 256 5.94 11.99 9.79
N ARG A 257 6.22 11.89 11.08
CA ARG A 257 5.24 11.84 12.17
C ARG A 257 4.74 13.23 12.63
N ASN A 258 5.37 14.32 12.21
CA ASN A 258 4.97 15.67 12.65
C ASN A 258 3.65 16.13 12.03
N SER A 259 2.78 16.72 12.86
CA SER A 259 1.47 17.27 12.45
C SER A 259 1.59 18.43 11.45
N GLU A 260 2.76 19.05 11.37
CA GLU A 260 3.09 20.09 10.40
C GLU A 260 2.94 19.61 8.95
N PHE A 261 3.16 18.32 8.65
CA PHE A 261 3.05 17.75 7.29
C PHE A 261 1.66 17.19 6.93
N LYS A 262 0.75 17.14 7.90
CA LYS A 262 -0.59 16.52 7.77
C LYS A 262 -1.68 17.53 7.37
N LYS A 263 -2.59 17.11 6.48
CA LYS A 263 -3.89 17.76 6.20
C LYS A 263 -5.02 16.73 6.31
N SER A 264 -6.15 17.09 6.92
CA SER A 264 -7.32 16.23 7.06
C SER A 264 -8.52 16.77 6.27
N SER A 265 -9.32 15.90 5.68
CA SER A 265 -10.56 16.26 4.98
C SER A 265 -11.62 15.17 5.12
N SER A 266 -12.76 15.51 5.73
CA SER A 266 -13.89 14.58 5.91
C SER A 266 -14.98 14.77 4.85
N GLY A 267 -15.77 13.74 4.60
CA GLY A 267 -16.92 13.78 3.68
C GLY A 267 -17.74 12.48 3.71
N ALA A 268 -18.93 12.51 3.12
CA ALA A 268 -19.75 11.31 2.91
C ALA A 268 -19.43 10.65 1.56
N ASN A 269 -19.72 9.36 1.45
CA ASN A 269 -19.58 8.58 0.22
C ASN A 269 -20.57 7.40 0.19
N LEU A 270 -20.63 6.71 -0.94
CA LEU A 270 -21.53 5.60 -1.19
C LEU A 270 -20.80 4.52 -2.00
N ASP A 271 -20.97 3.27 -1.60
CA ASP A 271 -20.66 2.10 -2.43
C ASP A 271 -21.98 1.43 -2.87
N LEU A 272 -22.00 0.87 -4.08
CA LEU A 272 -23.10 0.09 -4.64
C LEU A 272 -22.57 -1.27 -5.11
N GLY A 273 -23.31 -2.33 -4.82
CA GLY A 273 -22.96 -3.70 -5.16
C GLY A 273 -24.11 -4.43 -5.85
N PHE A 274 -23.76 -5.35 -6.74
CA PHE A 274 -24.66 -6.25 -7.43
C PHE A 274 -24.08 -7.67 -7.40
N SER A 275 -24.93 -8.68 -7.24
CA SER A 275 -24.55 -10.09 -7.36
C SER A 275 -25.70 -10.92 -7.92
N THR A 276 -25.38 -11.97 -8.67
CA THR A 276 -26.37 -12.93 -9.20
C THR A 276 -25.74 -14.33 -9.29
N ASP A 277 -26.55 -15.37 -9.11
CA ASP A 277 -26.15 -16.75 -9.38
C ASP A 277 -26.62 -17.11 -10.79
N LEU A 278 -25.67 -17.23 -11.72
CA LEU A 278 -25.92 -17.60 -13.11
C LEU A 278 -26.29 -19.09 -13.23
N THR A 279 -25.76 -19.92 -12.33
CA THR A 279 -26.12 -21.33 -12.11
C THR A 279 -25.92 -21.67 -10.64
N SER A 280 -26.29 -22.87 -10.20
CA SER A 280 -26.01 -23.38 -8.85
C SER A 280 -24.53 -23.47 -8.46
N ARG A 281 -23.60 -23.24 -9.40
CA ARG A 281 -22.14 -23.23 -9.17
C ARG A 281 -21.43 -21.98 -9.68
N TRP A 282 -22.09 -21.11 -10.43
CA TRP A 282 -21.48 -19.92 -11.04
C TRP A 282 -22.16 -18.67 -10.53
N SER A 283 -21.41 -17.79 -9.89
CA SER A 283 -21.86 -16.45 -9.51
C SER A 283 -21.14 -15.38 -10.33
N ALA A 284 -21.81 -14.23 -10.46
CA ALA A 284 -21.23 -13.00 -10.97
C ALA A 284 -21.49 -11.86 -9.99
N GLY A 285 -20.62 -10.85 -10.02
CA GLY A 285 -20.74 -9.66 -9.20
C GLY A 285 -20.18 -8.43 -9.89
N LEU A 286 -20.71 -7.27 -9.53
CA LEU A 286 -20.22 -5.97 -9.93
C LEU A 286 -20.29 -5.07 -8.69
N VAL A 287 -19.21 -4.40 -8.36
CA VAL A 287 -19.21 -3.38 -7.30
C VAL A 287 -18.67 -2.07 -7.84
N ALA A 288 -19.28 -0.97 -7.40
CA ALA A 288 -18.83 0.39 -7.64
C ALA A 288 -18.68 1.09 -6.29
N GLN A 289 -17.44 1.26 -5.85
CA GLN A 289 -17.08 1.88 -4.58
C GLN A 289 -16.66 3.33 -4.76
N ASN A 290 -16.74 4.13 -3.69
CA ASN A 290 -16.29 5.53 -3.64
C ASN A 290 -16.95 6.41 -4.73
N LEU A 291 -18.25 6.23 -4.97
CA LEU A 291 -18.98 6.90 -6.05
C LEU A 291 -18.86 8.43 -6.04
N ILE A 292 -18.68 9.02 -4.85
CA ILE A 292 -18.36 10.44 -4.68
C ILE A 292 -16.82 10.59 -4.70
N GLY A 293 -16.29 10.85 -5.89
CA GLY A 293 -14.86 11.12 -6.09
C GLY A 293 -14.41 12.44 -5.44
N ARG A 294 -13.20 12.47 -4.87
CA ARG A 294 -12.66 13.63 -4.14
C ARG A 294 -11.17 13.85 -4.45
N ARG A 295 -10.77 15.13 -4.54
CA ARG A 295 -9.37 15.58 -4.66
C ARG A 295 -8.95 16.23 -3.35
N ILE A 296 -7.79 15.85 -2.82
CA ILE A 296 -7.25 16.33 -1.55
C ILE A 296 -5.78 16.69 -1.76
N ASP A 297 -5.51 17.97 -1.90
CA ASP A 297 -4.15 18.48 -2.01
C ASP A 297 -3.47 18.41 -0.64
N THR A 298 -2.22 17.95 -0.60
CA THR A 298 -1.40 17.94 0.61
C THR A 298 -1.16 19.36 1.12
N LYS A 299 -0.55 19.49 2.30
CA LYS A 299 0.19 20.72 2.59
C LYS A 299 1.32 20.90 1.58
N GLU A 300 1.60 22.15 1.24
CA GLU A 300 2.76 22.54 0.45
C GLU A 300 4.00 22.53 1.35
N VAL A 301 5.10 21.94 0.88
CA VAL A 301 6.37 21.88 1.58
C VAL A 301 7.47 22.20 0.58
N GLN A 302 8.28 23.23 0.85
CA GLN A 302 9.33 23.71 -0.07
C GLN A 302 8.82 24.00 -1.50
N GLY A 303 7.62 24.59 -1.64
CA GLY A 303 7.01 24.86 -2.95
C GLY A 303 6.39 23.64 -3.65
N ILE A 304 6.42 22.45 -3.02
CA ILE A 304 5.92 21.20 -3.60
C ILE A 304 4.61 20.81 -2.89
N GLN A 305 3.54 20.71 -3.67
CA GLN A 305 2.25 20.15 -3.27
C GLN A 305 1.91 18.95 -4.16
N ARG A 306 1.22 17.94 -3.61
CA ARG A 306 0.68 16.81 -4.37
C ARG A 306 -0.83 16.69 -4.15
N THR A 307 -1.57 16.21 -5.14
CA THR A 307 -2.99 15.88 -4.98
C THR A 307 -3.17 14.37 -4.81
N PHE A 308 -3.80 13.97 -3.71
CA PHE A 308 -4.36 12.63 -3.55
C PHE A 308 -5.77 12.59 -4.13
N HIS A 309 -6.09 11.52 -4.87
CA HIS A 309 -7.43 11.31 -5.42
C HIS A 309 -8.06 10.09 -4.78
N LEU A 310 -9.19 10.30 -4.12
CA LEU A 310 -10.18 9.26 -3.91
C LEU A 310 -11.01 9.14 -5.20
N ARG A 311 -10.87 8.03 -5.91
CA ARG A 311 -11.53 7.80 -7.20
C ARG A 311 -12.70 6.82 -7.01
N PRO A 312 -13.81 6.97 -7.76
CA PRO A 312 -14.76 5.88 -7.94
C PRO A 312 -14.05 4.66 -8.50
N GLN A 313 -14.27 3.49 -7.89
CA GLN A 313 -13.61 2.23 -8.21
C GLN A 313 -14.65 1.18 -8.54
N VAL A 314 -14.75 0.80 -9.82
CA VAL A 314 -15.64 -0.23 -10.33
C VAL A 314 -14.84 -1.49 -10.62
N THR A 315 -15.28 -2.62 -10.08
CA THR A 315 -14.65 -3.94 -10.24
C THR A 315 -15.75 -4.97 -10.58
N ALA A 316 -15.53 -5.74 -11.64
CA ALA A 316 -16.39 -6.87 -12.01
C ALA A 316 -15.72 -8.19 -11.59
N GLY A 317 -16.51 -9.18 -11.20
CA GLY A 317 -15.98 -10.47 -10.77
C GLY A 317 -16.90 -11.64 -11.07
N THR A 318 -16.32 -12.83 -11.15
CA THR A 318 -17.04 -14.10 -11.26
C THR A 318 -16.39 -15.15 -10.35
N ALA A 319 -17.21 -16.09 -9.87
CA ALA A 319 -16.72 -17.23 -9.12
C ALA A 319 -17.42 -18.51 -9.58
N TRP A 320 -16.65 -19.59 -9.62
CA TRP A 320 -17.16 -20.95 -9.75
C TRP A 320 -16.89 -21.70 -8.45
N SER A 321 -17.91 -22.30 -7.85
CA SER A 321 -17.80 -22.92 -6.52
C SER A 321 -18.45 -24.30 -6.45
N THR A 322 -17.79 -25.19 -5.70
CA THR A 322 -18.28 -26.48 -5.22
C THR A 322 -18.00 -26.58 -3.72
N GLU A 323 -18.43 -27.68 -3.09
CA GLU A 323 -18.14 -27.95 -1.67
C GLU A 323 -16.64 -27.92 -1.33
N THR A 324 -15.79 -28.34 -2.28
CA THR A 324 -14.34 -28.52 -2.09
C THR A 324 -13.46 -27.49 -2.80
N LEU A 325 -13.93 -26.84 -3.87
CA LEU A 325 -13.12 -25.95 -4.70
C LEU A 325 -13.90 -24.68 -5.06
N THR A 326 -13.31 -23.52 -4.81
CA THR A 326 -13.77 -22.24 -5.37
C THR A 326 -12.69 -21.63 -6.24
N LEU A 327 -13.04 -21.29 -7.48
CA LEU A 327 -12.23 -20.49 -8.40
C LEU A 327 -12.86 -19.11 -8.52
N ALA A 328 -12.05 -18.05 -8.56
CA ALA A 328 -12.54 -16.69 -8.68
C ALA A 328 -11.67 -15.85 -9.62
N THR A 329 -12.26 -14.86 -10.27
CA THR A 329 -11.58 -13.90 -11.14
C THR A 329 -12.25 -12.54 -11.05
N ASP A 330 -11.48 -11.51 -10.71
CA ASP A 330 -11.95 -10.13 -10.58
C ASP A 330 -11.09 -9.20 -11.46
N ILE A 331 -11.72 -8.20 -12.07
CA ILE A 331 -11.06 -7.21 -12.94
C ILE A 331 -11.56 -5.82 -12.56
N ASP A 332 -10.63 -4.94 -12.16
CA ASP A 332 -10.90 -3.50 -12.00
C ASP A 332 -11.21 -2.91 -13.38
N LEU A 333 -12.38 -2.31 -13.53
CA LEU A 333 -12.79 -1.59 -14.75
C LEU A 333 -12.28 -0.14 -14.75
N THR A 334 -11.99 0.42 -13.57
CA THR A 334 -11.48 1.79 -13.38
C THR A 334 -10.22 1.80 -12.52
N PRO A 335 -9.32 2.79 -12.65
CA PRO A 335 -8.08 2.81 -11.88
C PRO A 335 -8.29 3.13 -10.41
N ALA A 336 -7.40 2.61 -9.56
CA ALA A 336 -7.41 2.81 -8.13
C ALA A 336 -7.18 4.27 -7.70
N SER A 337 -7.60 4.58 -6.47
CA SER A 337 -7.24 5.81 -5.74
C SER A 337 -5.72 5.91 -5.53
N GLY A 338 -5.17 7.13 -5.44
CA GLY A 338 -3.72 7.36 -5.36
C GLY A 338 -3.30 8.80 -5.72
N PHE A 339 -2.00 9.10 -5.69
CA PHE A 339 -1.49 10.43 -6.01
C PHE A 339 -1.42 10.70 -7.53
N ASP A 340 -1.50 11.97 -7.94
CA ASP A 340 -1.31 12.36 -9.35
C ASP A 340 0.11 12.14 -9.88
N SER A 341 1.11 12.07 -8.99
CA SER A 341 2.52 11.83 -9.36
C SER A 341 2.88 10.36 -9.61
N GLU A 342 1.91 9.45 -9.54
CA GLU A 342 2.10 8.01 -9.62
C GLU A 342 1.47 7.41 -10.88
N LYS A 343 2.00 6.27 -11.35
CA LYS A 343 1.27 5.42 -12.29
C LYS A 343 -0.04 4.98 -11.61
N LYS A 344 -1.17 5.15 -12.31
CA LYS A 344 -2.46 4.67 -11.82
C LYS A 344 -2.45 3.13 -11.82
N ASN A 345 -2.78 2.50 -10.71
CA ASN A 345 -2.92 1.04 -10.63
C ASN A 345 -4.30 0.60 -11.14
N GLN A 346 -4.39 -0.57 -11.77
CA GLN A 346 -5.65 -1.22 -12.13
C GLN A 346 -5.39 -2.73 -12.14
N TYR A 347 -6.11 -3.51 -11.33
CA TYR A 347 -5.76 -4.89 -11.09
C TYR A 347 -6.67 -5.89 -11.82
N ALA A 348 -6.09 -7.04 -12.16
CA ALA A 348 -6.81 -8.26 -12.52
C ALA A 348 -6.31 -9.38 -11.60
N GLY A 349 -7.22 -10.03 -10.88
CA GLY A 349 -6.93 -11.10 -9.93
C GLY A 349 -7.53 -12.42 -10.38
N VAL A 350 -6.82 -13.52 -10.12
CA VAL A 350 -7.34 -14.90 -10.22
C VAL A 350 -6.92 -15.68 -8.97
N GLY A 351 -7.81 -16.50 -8.43
CA GLY A 351 -7.57 -17.27 -7.22
C GLY A 351 -8.27 -18.62 -7.17
N ALA A 352 -7.72 -19.54 -6.38
CA ALA A 352 -8.28 -20.86 -6.11
C ALA A 352 -8.22 -21.19 -4.60
N GLU A 353 -9.38 -21.52 -4.02
CA GLU A 353 -9.54 -21.99 -2.63
C GLU A 353 -9.91 -23.46 -2.66
N TYR A 354 -9.08 -24.31 -2.03
CA TYR A 354 -9.31 -25.74 -1.89
C TYR A 354 -9.55 -26.10 -0.42
N ARG A 355 -10.74 -26.61 -0.12
CA ARG A 355 -11.13 -27.08 1.22
C ARG A 355 -10.60 -28.50 1.42
N VAL A 356 -9.44 -28.62 2.06
CA VAL A 356 -8.79 -29.90 2.38
C VAL A 356 -9.61 -30.67 3.42
N LEU A 357 -10.13 -29.95 4.42
CA LEU A 357 -11.00 -30.47 5.49
C LEU A 357 -12.08 -29.43 5.78
N SER A 358 -13.16 -29.82 6.45
CA SER A 358 -14.22 -28.87 6.88
C SER A 358 -13.65 -27.62 7.57
N TRP A 359 -12.61 -27.82 8.40
CA TRP A 359 -11.90 -26.80 9.16
C TRP A 359 -10.59 -26.29 8.53
N ALA A 360 -10.15 -26.78 7.37
CA ALA A 360 -8.86 -26.40 6.78
C ALA A 360 -8.97 -26.08 5.28
N GLN A 361 -8.55 -24.88 4.88
CA GLN A 361 -8.60 -24.41 3.50
C GLN A 361 -7.24 -23.91 3.03
N LEU A 362 -6.79 -24.34 1.86
CA LEU A 362 -5.59 -23.84 1.19
C LEU A 362 -6.01 -22.87 0.09
N ARG A 363 -5.25 -21.79 -0.09
CA ARG A 363 -5.54 -20.74 -1.08
C ARG A 363 -4.29 -20.36 -1.84
N VAL A 364 -4.46 -20.13 -3.13
CA VAL A 364 -3.43 -19.57 -4.00
C VAL A 364 -4.05 -18.55 -4.94
N GLY A 365 -3.26 -17.58 -5.39
CA GLY A 365 -3.73 -16.59 -6.34
C GLY A 365 -2.61 -15.80 -7.00
N TYR A 366 -3.02 -15.02 -7.98
CA TYR A 366 -2.17 -14.11 -8.72
C TYR A 366 -2.92 -12.80 -8.98
N ARG A 367 -2.26 -11.67 -8.73
CA ARG A 367 -2.78 -10.33 -8.95
C ARG A 367 -1.87 -9.57 -9.90
N ALA A 368 -2.30 -9.39 -11.13
CA ALA A 368 -1.61 -8.55 -12.11
C ALA A 368 -2.06 -7.09 -11.99
N ASN A 369 -1.14 -6.13 -12.14
CA ASN A 369 -1.49 -4.73 -12.37
C ASN A 369 -1.33 -4.42 -13.86
N VAL A 370 -2.45 -4.27 -14.58
CA VAL A 370 -2.47 -4.12 -16.05
C VAL A 370 -1.88 -2.79 -16.54
N ARG A 371 -1.44 -1.91 -15.63
CA ARG A 371 -0.78 -0.63 -15.92
C ARG A 371 0.67 -0.56 -15.42
N ASP A 372 1.12 -1.49 -14.59
CA ASP A 372 2.44 -1.43 -13.93
C ASP A 372 2.88 -2.80 -13.40
N SER A 373 3.60 -3.58 -14.22
CA SER A 373 4.00 -4.97 -13.94
C SER A 373 4.82 -5.15 -12.66
N ASP A 374 5.52 -4.11 -12.21
CA ASP A 374 6.33 -4.11 -10.99
C ASP A 374 5.50 -4.44 -9.72
N LYS A 375 4.17 -4.27 -9.80
CA LYS A 375 3.21 -4.52 -8.71
C LYS A 375 2.46 -5.86 -8.80
N ASN A 376 2.88 -6.74 -9.71
CA ASN A 376 2.32 -8.07 -9.86
C ASN A 376 2.67 -8.93 -8.63
N LEU A 377 1.67 -9.58 -8.02
CA LEU A 377 1.84 -10.42 -6.82
C LEU A 377 1.41 -11.87 -7.08
N VAL A 378 2.19 -12.81 -6.56
CA VAL A 378 1.73 -14.19 -6.27
C VAL A 378 1.36 -14.26 -4.79
N THR A 379 0.23 -14.89 -4.50
CA THR A 379 -0.36 -14.97 -3.15
C THR A 379 -0.62 -16.41 -2.76
N ALA A 380 -0.42 -16.74 -1.48
CA ALA A 380 -0.75 -18.04 -0.91
C ALA A 380 -1.23 -17.87 0.53
N GLY A 381 -2.20 -18.69 0.95
CA GLY A 381 -2.77 -18.59 2.29
C GLY A 381 -3.38 -19.87 2.82
N LEU A 382 -3.61 -19.87 4.13
CA LEU A 382 -4.21 -20.95 4.92
C LEU A 382 -5.38 -20.38 5.71
N GLY A 383 -6.54 -21.04 5.61
CA GLY A 383 -7.68 -20.85 6.48
C GLY A 383 -7.82 -22.00 7.47
N LEU A 384 -8.04 -21.67 8.73
CA LEU A 384 -8.31 -22.62 9.82
C LEU A 384 -9.60 -22.21 10.53
N SER A 385 -10.62 -23.07 10.52
CA SER A 385 -11.94 -22.77 11.08
C SER A 385 -12.45 -23.76 12.14
N PRO A 386 -11.75 -23.94 13.28
CA PRO A 386 -12.23 -24.77 14.39
C PRO A 386 -13.30 -24.06 15.24
N PHE A 387 -14.38 -24.77 15.58
CA PHE A 387 -15.37 -24.38 16.60
C PHE A 387 -15.97 -22.96 16.47
N GLY A 388 -16.24 -22.50 15.24
CA GLY A 388 -16.83 -21.17 14.98
C GLY A 388 -15.84 -20.00 15.01
N VAL A 389 -14.56 -20.26 15.29
CA VAL A 389 -13.45 -19.32 15.12
C VAL A 389 -12.80 -19.59 13.76
N HIS A 390 -12.52 -18.54 12.99
CA HIS A 390 -11.89 -18.60 11.68
C HIS A 390 -10.64 -17.72 11.66
N LEU A 391 -9.47 -18.33 11.48
CA LEU A 391 -8.17 -17.68 11.29
C LEU A 391 -7.72 -17.88 9.84
N ASP A 392 -7.60 -16.79 9.09
CA ASP A 392 -6.98 -16.77 7.76
C ASP A 392 -5.61 -16.08 7.84
N LEU A 393 -4.58 -16.71 7.24
CA LEU A 393 -3.22 -16.19 7.14
C LEU A 393 -2.75 -16.24 5.68
N THR A 394 -2.03 -15.21 5.23
CA THR A 394 -1.63 -15.02 3.84
C THR A 394 -0.23 -14.47 3.74
N GLY A 395 0.55 -14.99 2.78
CA GLY A 395 1.80 -14.39 2.30
C GLY A 395 1.67 -13.95 0.84
N MET A 396 2.41 -12.90 0.48
CA MET A 396 2.44 -12.32 -0.87
C MET A 396 3.89 -12.04 -1.27
N VAL A 397 4.23 -12.26 -2.54
CA VAL A 397 5.54 -11.93 -3.11
C VAL A 397 5.39 -11.31 -4.50
N GLY A 398 6.23 -10.34 -4.83
CA GLY A 398 6.25 -9.76 -6.18
C GLY A 398 6.88 -10.69 -7.22
N THR A 399 6.41 -10.65 -8.47
CA THR A 399 7.01 -11.44 -9.56
C THR A 399 8.22 -10.76 -10.19
N GLU A 400 8.10 -9.47 -10.50
CA GLU A 400 9.20 -8.69 -11.12
C GLU A 400 10.16 -8.15 -10.05
N SER A 401 9.60 -7.49 -9.03
CA SER A 401 10.38 -6.92 -7.93
C SER A 401 10.72 -7.96 -6.87
N LYS A 402 11.97 -8.42 -6.84
CA LYS A 402 12.54 -9.30 -5.80
C LYS A 402 12.53 -8.73 -4.37
N HIS A 403 12.13 -7.47 -4.20
CA HIS A 403 11.99 -6.79 -2.91
C HIS A 403 10.55 -6.33 -2.64
N THR A 404 9.56 -7.02 -3.23
CA THR A 404 8.13 -6.82 -2.92
C THR A 404 7.64 -8.01 -2.10
N TYR A 405 7.14 -7.74 -0.90
CA TYR A 405 6.65 -8.72 0.05
C TYR A 405 5.36 -8.23 0.70
N GLY A 406 4.48 -9.15 1.05
CA GLY A 406 3.31 -8.83 1.86
C GLY A 406 2.83 -10.00 2.71
N ALA A 407 1.99 -9.66 3.68
CA ALA A 407 1.30 -10.62 4.53
C ALA A 407 -0.06 -10.06 4.95
N ALA A 408 -1.04 -10.94 5.15
CA ALA A 408 -2.32 -10.57 5.73
C ALA A 408 -2.78 -11.61 6.75
N ALA A 409 -3.53 -11.15 7.75
CA ALA A 409 -4.15 -11.96 8.77
C ALA A 409 -5.61 -11.51 8.98
N LYS A 410 -6.49 -12.46 9.28
CA LYS A 410 -7.87 -12.19 9.68
C LYS A 410 -8.26 -13.17 10.76
N LEU A 411 -8.79 -12.65 11.86
CA LEU A 411 -9.53 -13.44 12.83
C LEU A 411 -11.01 -13.05 12.72
N SER A 412 -11.88 -14.05 12.63
CA SER A 412 -13.32 -13.84 12.61
C SER A 412 -14.06 -14.93 13.38
N PHE A 413 -15.24 -14.58 13.87
CA PHE A 413 -16.11 -15.41 14.69
C PHE A 413 -17.48 -15.46 14.06
N THR A 414 -18.15 -16.61 14.17
CA THR A 414 -19.57 -16.77 13.81
C THR A 414 -20.30 -17.34 15.02
N PHE A 415 -21.30 -16.63 15.55
CA PHE A 415 -22.02 -16.97 16.78
C PHE A 415 -23.50 -16.61 16.72
#